data_AF-A0A0C2BB95-F1
#
_entry.id   AF-A0A0C2BB95-F1
#
_cell.length_a   1.000
_cell.length_b   1.000
_cell.length_c   1.000
_cell.angle_alpha   90.00
_cell.angle_beta   90.00
_cell.angle_gamma   90.00
#
_symmetry.space_group_name_H-M   'P 1'
#
loop_
_entity.id
_entity.type
_entity.pdbx_description
1 polymer ?
#
loop_
_entity_poly.entity_id
_entity_poly.type
_entity_poly.pdbx_seq_one_letter_code
_entity_poly.pdbx_strand_id
1 'polypeptide(L)'
;MDNNLLKPLLPDGRKVETLKEFSKVSPPHQFCDVMVDGDIDLSTEGIWQKSGFTAKDAAKQTLVFNTRSTQHGTFEVWDTGAITVFDCKTEKWNTPRYSLRSRYSLRVYAPRTEENLGDQIERFLTVYAKEYRKTLHCQP
;
A
#
# COMPACT_ATOMS: atom_id res chain seq x y z
N MET A 1 1.35 16.24 -0.38
CA MET A 1 2.46 15.28 -0.23
C MET A 1 3.71 15.93 -0.78
N ASP A 2 4.91 15.65 -0.25
CA ASP A 2 6.15 16.24 -0.76
C ASP A 2 6.51 15.63 -2.13
N ASN A 3 6.56 16.46 -3.17
CA ASN A 3 6.88 16.03 -4.54
C ASN A 3 8.29 15.42 -4.66
N ASN A 4 9.20 15.70 -3.72
CA ASN A 4 10.55 15.12 -3.73
C ASN A 4 10.55 13.62 -3.43
N LEU A 5 9.51 13.08 -2.79
CA LEU A 5 9.37 11.64 -2.55
C LEU A 5 8.94 10.86 -3.80
N LEU A 6 8.31 11.54 -4.76
CA LEU A 6 7.86 10.93 -6.01
C LEU A 6 8.96 10.88 -7.08
N LYS A 7 9.89 11.85 -7.06
CA LYS A 7 11.00 11.91 -8.04
C LYS A 7 11.78 10.60 -8.22
N PRO A 8 12.25 9.91 -7.17
CA PRO A 8 12.98 8.66 -7.35
C PRO A 8 12.08 7.49 -7.79
N LEU A 9 10.76 7.61 -7.62
CA LEU A 9 9.79 6.57 -7.99
C LEU A 9 9.24 6.77 -9.41
N LEU A 10 9.30 8.00 -9.92
CA LEU A 10 8.82 8.42 -11.22
C LEU A 10 9.91 9.27 -11.89
N PRO A 11 11.09 8.68 -12.20
CA PRO A 11 12.28 9.42 -12.62
C PRO A 11 12.05 10.23 -13.90
N ASP A 12 11.15 9.77 -14.77
CA ASP A 12 10.90 10.41 -16.07
C ASP A 12 9.94 11.60 -16.01
N GLY A 13 9.20 11.80 -14.91
CA GLY A 13 8.35 13.00 -14.68
C GLY A 13 7.35 13.34 -15.80
N ARG A 14 7.13 12.42 -16.76
CA ARG A 14 6.21 12.58 -17.90
C ARG A 14 4.77 12.40 -17.43
N LYS A 15 3.82 12.66 -18.34
CA LYS A 15 2.37 12.76 -18.06
C LYS A 15 1.92 11.67 -17.07
N VAL A 16 1.61 12.11 -15.86
CA VAL A 16 1.13 11.24 -14.79
C VAL A 16 -0.37 11.14 -14.92
N GLU A 17 -0.87 9.95 -15.23
CA GLU A 17 -2.29 9.64 -15.14
C GLU A 17 -2.54 8.81 -13.88
N THR A 18 -3.55 9.22 -13.09
CA THR A 18 -3.98 8.48 -11.91
C THR A 18 -5.31 7.81 -12.22
N LEU A 19 -5.30 6.49 -12.29
CA LEU A 19 -6.52 5.69 -12.42
C LEU A 19 -6.94 5.20 -11.04
N LYS A 20 -8.13 5.63 -10.62
CA LYS A 20 -8.74 5.16 -9.37
C LYS A 20 -9.79 4.12 -9.71
N GLU A 21 -9.50 2.88 -9.40
CA GLU A 21 -10.41 1.78 -9.64
C GLU A 21 -10.83 1.12 -8.33
N PHE A 22 -12.07 0.64 -8.31
CA PHE A 22 -12.66 -0.03 -7.16
C PHE A 22 -13.13 -1.41 -7.58
N SER A 23 -12.54 -2.43 -6.96
CA SER A 23 -13.04 -3.79 -7.09
C SER A 23 -14.37 -3.93 -6.34
N LYS A 24 -15.36 -4.57 -6.99
CA LYS A 24 -16.62 -4.99 -6.35
C LYS A 24 -16.46 -6.27 -5.51
N VAL A 25 -15.26 -6.84 -5.42
CA VAL A 25 -14.98 -8.03 -4.59
C VAL A 25 -14.96 -7.62 -3.12
N SER A 26 -15.46 -8.48 -2.23
CA SER A 26 -15.63 -8.17 -0.81
C SER A 26 -14.58 -8.87 0.09
N PRO A 27 -13.81 -8.13 0.92
CA PRO A 27 -13.87 -6.67 1.06
C PRO A 27 -13.23 -5.95 -0.13
N PRO A 28 -13.67 -4.71 -0.42
CA PRO A 28 -13.19 -3.95 -1.56
C PRO A 28 -11.69 -3.81 -1.48
N HIS A 29 -11.07 -4.31 -2.52
CA HIS A 29 -9.68 -4.12 -2.84
C HIS A 29 -9.57 -2.76 -3.52
N GLN A 30 -8.77 -1.88 -2.93
CA GLN A 30 -8.48 -0.56 -3.47
C GLN A 30 -7.14 -0.62 -4.19
N PHE A 31 -7.12 -0.09 -5.41
CA PHE A 31 -5.91 0.01 -6.20
C PHE A 31 -5.86 1.39 -6.85
N CYS A 32 -4.67 1.96 -6.83
CA CYS A 32 -4.35 3.15 -7.60
C CYS A 32 -3.05 2.87 -8.33
N ASP A 33 -3.12 2.95 -9.66
CA ASP A 33 -1.96 2.82 -10.52
C ASP A 33 -1.57 4.20 -11.06
N VAL A 34 -0.27 4.44 -11.05
CA VAL A 34 0.35 5.61 -11.64
C VAL A 34 1.00 5.17 -12.93
N MET A 35 0.54 5.76 -14.03
CA MET A 35 1.03 5.41 -15.35
C MET A 35 1.95 6.50 -15.90
N VAL A 36 3.09 6.10 -16.48
CA VAL A 36 4.00 6.95 -17.24
C VAL A 36 4.13 6.36 -18.65
N ASP A 37 3.82 7.16 -19.66
CA ASP A 37 3.80 6.75 -21.08
C ASP A 37 2.96 5.50 -21.41
N GLY A 38 1.89 5.27 -20.65
CA GLY A 38 0.96 4.16 -20.88
C GLY A 38 1.32 2.87 -20.15
N ASP A 39 2.40 2.87 -19.37
CA ASP A 39 2.84 1.74 -18.55
C ASP A 39 2.65 2.05 -17.06
N ILE A 40 2.46 1.03 -16.20
CA ILE A 40 2.35 1.23 -14.74
C ILE A 40 3.75 1.34 -14.13
N ASP A 41 4.08 2.49 -13.56
CA ASP A 41 5.38 2.76 -12.92
C ASP A 41 5.30 2.60 -11.39
N LEU A 42 4.16 2.91 -10.80
CA LEU A 42 3.92 2.74 -9.38
C LEU A 42 2.50 2.25 -9.16
N SER A 43 2.34 1.20 -8.37
CA SER A 43 1.03 0.69 -7.98
C SER A 43 0.89 0.73 -6.47
N THR A 44 -0.31 1.08 -6.01
CA THR A 44 -0.69 1.02 -4.61
C THR A 44 -1.89 0.09 -4.44
N GLU A 45 -1.83 -0.76 -3.43
CA GLU A 45 -2.84 -1.77 -3.16
C GLU A 45 -3.24 -1.75 -1.69
N GLY A 46 -4.54 -1.69 -1.43
CA GLY A 46 -5.11 -1.53 -0.11
C GLY A 46 -6.20 -2.55 0.19
N ILE A 47 -6.06 -3.27 1.31
CA ILE A 47 -6.92 -4.40 1.68
C ILE A 47 -7.21 -4.38 3.19
N TRP A 48 -8.47 -4.59 3.55
CA TRP A 48 -8.88 -4.77 4.95
C TRP A 48 -8.44 -6.13 5.48
N GLN A 49 -7.92 -6.19 6.69
CA GLN A 49 -7.35 -7.39 7.30
C GLN A 49 -7.93 -7.66 8.68
N LYS A 50 -7.86 -8.92 9.11
CA LYS A 50 -8.30 -9.34 10.46
C LYS A 50 -7.47 -8.69 11.56
N SER A 51 -8.02 -8.62 12.77
CA SER A 51 -7.27 -8.27 13.98
C SER A 51 -6.00 -9.11 14.13
N GLY A 52 -4.91 -8.50 14.62
CA GLY A 52 -3.62 -9.16 14.83
C GLY A 52 -2.79 -9.43 13.55
N PHE A 53 -3.31 -9.09 12.36
CA PHE A 53 -2.56 -9.23 11.11
C PHE A 53 -1.38 -8.25 11.05
N THR A 54 -0.22 -8.72 10.60
CA THR A 54 1.04 -7.95 10.60
C THR A 54 1.51 -7.61 9.18
N ALA A 55 2.49 -6.69 9.05
CA ALA A 55 3.13 -6.41 7.76
C ALA A 55 3.77 -7.68 7.15
N LYS A 56 4.36 -8.53 8.00
CA LYS A 56 4.91 -9.83 7.61
C LYS A 56 3.86 -10.80 7.05
N ASP A 57 2.67 -10.84 7.65
CA ASP A 57 1.57 -11.65 7.12
C ASP A 57 1.07 -11.10 5.78
N ALA A 58 1.04 -9.77 5.64
CA ALA A 58 0.64 -9.11 4.41
C ALA A 58 1.61 -9.41 3.25
N ALA A 59 2.93 -9.30 3.48
CA ALA A 59 3.95 -9.65 2.49
C ALA A 59 3.83 -11.11 2.01
N LYS A 60 3.62 -12.05 2.95
CA LYS A 60 3.39 -13.46 2.64
C LYS A 60 2.13 -13.68 1.80
N GLN A 61 1.04 -12.99 2.13
CA GLN A 61 -0.22 -13.10 1.40
C GLN A 61 -0.08 -12.62 -0.06
N THR A 62 0.75 -11.61 -0.29
CA THR A 62 1.04 -11.08 -1.63
C THR A 62 2.13 -11.86 -2.37
N LEU A 63 2.56 -13.02 -1.84
CA LEU A 63 3.62 -13.87 -2.40
C LEU A 63 4.95 -13.12 -2.64
N VAL A 64 5.23 -12.12 -1.79
CA VAL A 64 6.50 -11.40 -1.81
C VAL A 64 7.45 -12.10 -0.83
N PHE A 65 8.60 -12.52 -1.34
CA PHE A 65 9.64 -13.21 -0.58
C PHE A 65 10.89 -12.32 -0.47
N ASN A 66 11.81 -12.68 0.42
CA ASN A 66 13.06 -11.92 0.69
C ASN A 66 12.83 -10.49 1.21
N THR A 67 11.77 -10.29 1.99
CA THR A 67 11.55 -9.01 2.67
C THR A 67 12.47 -8.83 3.87
N ARG A 68 12.75 -7.58 4.20
CA ARG A 68 13.30 -7.16 5.48
C ARG A 68 12.24 -6.42 6.29
N SER A 69 12.09 -6.78 7.56
CA SER A 69 11.25 -6.02 8.50
C SER A 69 11.97 -4.74 8.94
N THR A 70 11.32 -3.59 8.80
CA THR A 70 11.87 -2.29 9.24
C THR A 70 10.93 -1.61 10.24
N GLN A 71 11.40 -0.55 10.91
CA GLN A 71 10.66 0.22 11.93
C GLN A 71 9.92 -0.68 12.94
N HIS A 72 10.66 -1.60 13.55
CA HIS A 72 10.13 -2.56 14.52
C HIS A 72 8.99 -3.45 14.00
N GLY A 73 9.00 -3.79 12.69
CA GLY A 73 8.01 -4.66 12.06
C GLY A 73 6.76 -3.93 11.55
N THR A 74 6.79 -2.59 11.56
CA THR A 74 5.71 -1.77 10.98
C THR A 74 5.66 -1.91 9.45
N PHE A 75 6.80 -2.21 8.83
CA PHE A 75 6.92 -2.39 7.39
C PHE A 75 7.65 -3.69 7.08
N GLU A 76 7.29 -4.26 5.94
CA GLU A 76 8.12 -5.21 5.21
C GLU A 76 8.53 -4.57 3.89
N VAL A 77 9.84 -4.59 3.61
CA VAL A 77 10.44 -3.90 2.46
C VAL A 77 11.20 -4.92 1.61
N TRP A 78 11.10 -4.80 0.29
CA TRP A 78 11.89 -5.52 -0.71
C TRP A 78 12.39 -4.55 -1.78
N ASP A 79 13.16 -5.04 -2.74
CA ASP A 79 13.88 -4.18 -3.70
C ASP A 79 12.97 -3.19 -4.44
N THR A 80 11.75 -3.60 -4.79
CA THR A 80 10.84 -2.81 -5.62
C THR A 80 9.57 -2.41 -4.88
N GLY A 81 9.51 -2.55 -3.55
CA GLY A 81 8.30 -2.19 -2.82
C GLY A 81 8.35 -2.29 -1.31
N ALA A 82 7.26 -1.85 -0.71
CA ALA A 82 7.04 -1.95 0.72
C ALA A 82 5.56 -2.19 1.03
N ILE A 83 5.29 -2.79 2.18
CA ILE A 83 3.93 -2.99 2.70
C ILE A 83 3.88 -2.66 4.19
N THR A 84 2.81 -2.01 4.61
CA THR A 84 2.52 -1.69 6.01
C THR A 84 1.12 -2.13 6.40
N VAL A 85 0.90 -2.32 7.70
CA VAL A 85 -0.42 -2.66 8.25
C VAL A 85 -0.70 -1.82 9.48
N PHE A 86 -1.77 -1.04 9.44
CA PHE A 86 -2.19 -0.18 10.55
C PHE A 86 -3.61 -0.53 11.01
N ASP A 87 -3.91 -0.16 12.26
CA ASP A 87 -5.26 -0.32 12.80
C ASP A 87 -6.21 0.66 12.11
N CYS A 88 -7.34 0.13 11.69
CA CYS A 88 -8.44 0.89 11.13
C CYS A 88 -9.69 0.06 11.41
N LYS A 89 -10.57 0.53 12.29
CA LYS A 89 -11.89 -0.07 12.50
C LYS A 89 -12.90 0.71 11.69
N THR A 90 -13.88 0.05 11.08
CA THR A 90 -14.95 0.75 10.38
C THR A 90 -16.27 0.02 10.54
N GLU A 91 -17.34 0.77 10.77
CA GLU A 91 -18.69 0.23 10.90
C GLU A 91 -19.19 -0.39 9.59
N LYS A 92 -18.65 0.06 8.44
CA LYS A 92 -19.05 -0.42 7.11
C LYS A 92 -18.83 -1.92 6.91
N TRP A 93 -17.92 -2.55 7.65
CA TRP A 93 -17.61 -3.98 7.55
C TRP A 93 -18.10 -4.80 8.75
N ASN A 94 -18.98 -4.24 9.60
CA ASN A 94 -19.64 -4.95 10.71
C ASN A 94 -20.73 -5.95 10.25
N THR A 95 -20.51 -6.68 9.16
CA THR A 95 -21.31 -7.87 8.88
C THR A 95 -20.70 -9.07 9.59
N PRO A 96 -21.47 -10.12 9.96
CA PRO A 96 -20.93 -11.29 10.66
C PRO A 96 -19.75 -11.98 9.93
N ARG A 97 -19.61 -11.76 8.62
CA ARG A 97 -18.54 -12.32 7.77
C ARG A 97 -17.25 -11.46 7.81
N TYR A 98 -17.33 -10.18 8.17
CA TYR A 98 -16.21 -9.22 8.11
C TYR A 98 -15.97 -8.44 9.41
N SER A 99 -16.77 -8.68 10.46
CA SER A 99 -16.74 -8.00 11.77
C SER A 99 -15.40 -8.11 12.53
N LEU A 100 -14.50 -8.98 12.08
CA LEU A 100 -13.16 -9.13 12.66
C LEU A 100 -12.08 -8.32 11.91
N ARG A 101 -12.44 -7.58 10.85
CA ARG A 101 -11.48 -6.76 10.09
C ARG A 101 -11.30 -5.39 10.75
N SER A 102 -10.23 -5.26 11.53
CA SER A 102 -9.87 -4.06 12.29
C SER A 102 -8.52 -3.46 11.89
N ARG A 103 -7.92 -3.98 10.82
CA ARG A 103 -6.63 -3.53 10.30
C ARG A 103 -6.73 -3.30 8.80
N TYR A 104 -5.83 -2.49 8.26
CA TYR A 104 -5.74 -2.21 6.83
C TYR A 104 -4.29 -2.38 6.39
N SER A 105 -4.06 -3.23 5.40
CA SER A 105 -2.76 -3.37 4.74
C SER A 105 -2.70 -2.43 3.55
N LEU A 106 -1.61 -1.68 3.44
CA LEU A 106 -1.33 -0.81 2.30
C LEU A 106 0.06 -1.15 1.74
N ARG A 107 0.07 -1.50 0.46
CA ARG A 107 1.24 -1.87 -0.32
C ARG A 107 1.53 -0.79 -1.35
N VAL A 108 2.81 -0.54 -1.59
CA VAL A 108 3.30 0.27 -2.71
C VAL A 108 4.43 -0.49 -3.39
N TYR A 109 4.41 -0.57 -4.72
CA TYR A 109 5.49 -1.22 -5.47
C TYR A 109 5.64 -0.64 -6.87
N ALA A 110 6.85 -0.72 -7.41
CA ALA A 110 7.21 -0.29 -8.76
C ALA A 110 7.43 -1.51 -9.65
N PRO A 111 6.44 -1.94 -10.46
CA PRO A 111 6.50 -3.22 -11.17
C PRO A 111 7.51 -3.28 -12.32
N ARG A 112 7.96 -2.14 -12.83
CA ARG A 112 8.80 -2.06 -14.04
C ARG A 112 10.29 -1.86 -13.80
N THR A 113 10.68 -1.55 -12.58
CA THR A 113 12.08 -1.29 -12.26
C THR A 113 12.73 -2.52 -11.65
N GLU A 114 13.98 -2.77 -12.02
CA GLU A 114 14.87 -3.69 -11.31
C GLU A 114 15.79 -2.94 -10.34
N GLU A 115 15.70 -1.60 -10.31
CA GLU A 115 16.44 -0.80 -9.36
C GLU A 115 15.95 -1.05 -7.94
N ASN A 116 16.90 -1.08 -6.99
CA ASN A 116 16.56 -1.15 -5.58
C ASN A 116 16.03 0.21 -5.10
N LEU A 117 14.71 0.31 -5.05
CA LEU A 117 13.95 1.46 -4.58
C LEU A 117 13.30 1.22 -3.21
N GLY A 118 13.61 0.11 -2.53
CA GLY A 118 12.92 -0.29 -1.30
C GLY A 118 12.93 0.79 -0.21
N ASP A 119 14.07 1.46 0.01
CA ASP A 119 14.19 2.57 0.97
C ASP A 119 13.35 3.78 0.57
N GLN A 120 13.32 4.11 -0.72
CA GLN A 120 12.57 5.23 -1.28
C GLN A 120 11.07 4.98 -1.17
N ILE A 121 10.64 3.75 -1.48
CA ILE A 121 9.24 3.32 -1.39
C ILE A 121 8.81 3.26 0.09
N GLU A 122 9.65 2.79 1.01
CA GLU A 122 9.33 2.83 2.45
C GLU A 122 9.08 4.27 2.93
N ARG A 123 9.95 5.21 2.56
CA ARG A 123 9.80 6.64 2.91
C ARG A 123 8.52 7.23 2.33
N PHE A 124 8.23 6.95 1.06
CA PHE A 124 6.99 7.35 0.41
C PHE A 124 5.77 6.75 1.13
N LEU A 125 5.76 5.44 1.37
CA LEU A 125 4.66 4.71 1.97
C LEU A 125 4.39 5.18 3.41
N THR A 126 5.43 5.53 4.17
CA THR A 126 5.28 6.11 5.51
C THR A 126 4.42 7.37 5.49
N VAL A 127 4.67 8.28 4.54
CA VAL A 127 3.90 9.53 4.39
C VAL A 127 2.53 9.26 3.78
N TYR A 128 2.48 8.44 2.72
CA TYR A 128 1.27 8.12 2.00
C TYR A 128 0.25 7.39 2.89
N ALA A 129 0.67 6.39 3.68
CA ALA A 129 -0.22 5.67 4.59
C ALA A 129 -0.90 6.58 5.62
N LYS A 130 -0.15 7.55 6.17
CA LYS A 130 -0.69 8.53 7.13
C LYS A 130 -1.79 9.38 6.52
N GLU A 131 -1.60 9.86 5.28
CA GLU A 131 -2.60 10.65 4.57
C GLU A 131 -3.78 9.79 4.11
N TYR A 132 -3.49 8.61 3.55
CA TYR A 132 -4.51 7.69 3.05
C TYR A 132 -5.45 7.21 4.16
N ARG A 133 -4.92 6.95 5.37
CA ARG A 133 -5.72 6.57 6.54
C ARG A 133 -6.84 7.57 6.84
N LYS A 134 -6.65 8.87 6.58
CA LYS A 134 -7.68 9.90 6.78
C LYS A 134 -8.88 9.72 5.84
N THR A 135 -8.66 9.11 4.68
CA THR A 135 -9.70 8.85 3.67
C THR A 135 -10.53 7.60 3.97
N LEU A 136 -10.01 6.68 4.79
CA LEU A 136 -10.68 5.43 5.13
C LEU A 136 -11.78 5.59 6.20
N HIS A 137 -11.91 6.77 6.81
CA HIS A 137 -12.84 7.05 7.91
C HIS A 137 -12.74 6.01 9.04
N CYS A 138 -11.51 5.66 9.44
CA CYS A 138 -11.27 4.76 10.56
C CYS A 138 -11.85 5.33 11.85
N GLN A 139 -12.52 4.51 12.65
CA GLN A 139 -12.87 4.85 14.02
C GLN A 139 -11.59 5.00 14.87
N PRO A 140 -11.62 5.86 15.91
CA PRO A 140 -10.54 6.00 16.89
C PRO A 140 -10.12 4.67 17.52
#